data_AF-A0A254TJW4-F1
#
_entry.id   AF-A0A254TJW4-F1
#
_cell.length_a   1.000
_cell.length_b   1.000
_cell.length_c   1.000
_cell.angle_alpha   90.00
_cell.angle_beta   90.00
_cell.angle_gamma   90.00
#
_symmetry.space_group_name_H-M   'P 1'
#
loop_
_entity.id
_entity.type
_entity.pdbx_description
1 polymer ?
#
loop_
_entity_poly.entity_id
_entity_poly.type
_entity_poly.pdbx_seq_one_letter_code
_entity_poly.pdbx_strand_id
1 'polypeptide(L)'
;MTAEYKVNGSVAVITLNNPPVNGLGHATRSAIVEGMRQAQNDDTVKAIVITGSGKAFSGGADIKEFNSPKAHAEPTLHSVINVIENATKPVVAAIHTVCMGGGLELALGCHYRVVSPGAQIALPEVKLGILPGAGGTQRLPRVVGLELALNMIVSGTPVPSEKLAKTALFNELVEGDLLEAAVAFANKVADVRPLPKVRDIKIDYPNHEAFLQFSRNTVKAMAGPFPAPSKCVDAVAAAVTMKFDDGIKFERDLFLELVQTTESKALRHAFFGERAASKIPDVPEGTPTRQIKSAAVIGAGTMGGGIAMNFANAGIPVKILEMKQEALDKGLATIRKNYENTMKKGKLSPEKFEQRVGLITGTLSYEEIGQADIVVEAVFEDLGVKEQVFKKLDEVMKPGAILASNTSTLDVNKIAAFTKRPQDVIGLHFFSPANVMKLLEIVRGEKTGKDVLATSMALSKKIKKTGVVSGVCDGFIGNRMIEQYSRQAGFLLEEGALPEQVDKAIEKFGFAMGPFRMGDLAGNDIGWYIRKRRYIEKPEVTYSKTADLLCEMGRFGQKTSAGWYDYKPGDRKPYPSQVVNDMIVKHSADLGIERRK
;
A
#
# COMPACT_ATOMS: atom_id res chain seq x y z
N MET A 1 -27.34 -0.45 -17.42
CA MET A 1 -27.84 -0.07 -16.08
C MET A 1 -26.79 -0.44 -15.05
N THR A 2 -26.62 0.34 -13.98
CA THR A 2 -25.57 0.10 -12.96
C THR A 2 -26.05 -0.75 -11.77
N ALA A 3 -27.32 -1.11 -11.75
CA ALA A 3 -27.85 -2.26 -11.02
C ALA A 3 -28.91 -2.95 -11.89
N GLU A 4 -28.95 -4.28 -11.87
CA GLU A 4 -29.89 -5.11 -12.63
C GLU A 4 -30.97 -5.64 -11.69
N TYR A 5 -32.23 -5.66 -12.15
CA TYR A 5 -33.36 -6.24 -11.44
C TYR A 5 -33.83 -7.50 -12.16
N LYS A 6 -33.92 -8.63 -11.44
CA LYS A 6 -34.47 -9.90 -11.96
C LYS A 6 -35.29 -10.59 -10.87
N VAL A 7 -36.37 -11.26 -11.24
CA VAL A 7 -37.17 -12.06 -10.30
C VAL A 7 -36.81 -13.54 -10.48
N ASN A 8 -36.58 -14.24 -9.37
CA ASN A 8 -36.37 -15.68 -9.31
C ASN A 8 -37.44 -16.29 -8.38
N GLY A 9 -38.49 -16.86 -8.96
CA GLY A 9 -39.67 -17.30 -8.20
C GLY A 9 -40.33 -16.12 -7.49
N SER A 10 -40.38 -16.16 -6.16
CA SER A 10 -40.91 -15.09 -5.30
C SER A 10 -39.82 -14.14 -4.76
N VAL A 11 -38.58 -14.23 -5.24
CA VAL A 11 -37.45 -13.42 -4.75
C VAL A 11 -36.97 -12.46 -5.83
N ALA A 12 -36.97 -11.17 -5.54
CA ALA A 12 -36.35 -10.17 -6.41
C ALA A 12 -34.84 -10.09 -6.13
N VAL A 13 -34.02 -10.10 -7.18
CA VAL A 13 -32.55 -10.00 -7.11
C VAL A 13 -32.12 -8.68 -7.74
N ILE A 14 -31.49 -7.83 -6.93
CA ILE A 14 -30.88 -6.56 -7.34
C ILE A 14 -29.36 -6.77 -7.39
N THR A 15 -28.79 -6.82 -8.60
CA THR A 15 -27.36 -7.05 -8.81
C THR A 15 -26.65 -5.76 -9.16
N LEU A 16 -25.79 -5.24 -8.28
CA LEU A 16 -24.93 -4.09 -8.55
C LEU A 16 -23.98 -4.41 -9.70
N ASN A 17 -23.94 -3.57 -10.73
CA ASN A 17 -23.15 -3.79 -11.94
C ASN A 17 -22.46 -2.49 -12.38
N ASN A 18 -21.46 -2.05 -11.61
CA ASN A 18 -20.64 -0.87 -11.92
C ASN A 18 -19.14 -1.21 -11.79
N PRO A 19 -18.54 -1.85 -12.81
CA PRO A 19 -17.14 -2.26 -12.77
C PRO A 19 -16.16 -1.10 -12.47
N PRO A 20 -15.01 -1.37 -11.85
CA PRO A 20 -14.48 -2.71 -11.54
C PRO A 20 -14.93 -3.29 -10.19
N VAL A 21 -15.49 -2.48 -9.30
CA VAL A 21 -15.76 -2.86 -7.90
C VAL A 21 -17.17 -2.49 -7.43
N ASN A 22 -18.11 -2.27 -8.34
CA ASN A 22 -19.49 -1.92 -8.03
C ASN A 22 -19.60 -0.68 -7.14
N GLY A 23 -18.93 0.41 -7.57
CA GLY A 23 -18.93 1.68 -6.86
C GLY A 23 -20.35 2.25 -6.71
N LEU A 24 -20.67 2.74 -5.51
CA LEU A 24 -21.97 3.31 -5.15
C LEU A 24 -22.11 4.77 -5.63
N GLY A 25 -21.87 4.97 -6.92
CA GLY A 25 -22.10 6.25 -7.60
C GLY A 25 -23.59 6.57 -7.71
N HIS A 26 -23.94 7.80 -8.08
CA HIS A 26 -25.32 8.29 -8.09
C HIS A 26 -26.25 7.40 -8.92
N ALA A 27 -25.80 6.94 -10.09
CA ALA A 27 -26.57 6.02 -10.94
C ALA A 27 -26.85 4.69 -10.25
N THR A 28 -25.85 4.09 -9.59
CA THR A 28 -26.02 2.83 -8.84
C THR A 28 -26.97 3.01 -7.67
N ARG A 29 -26.84 4.09 -6.89
CA ARG A 29 -27.74 4.40 -5.77
C ARG A 29 -29.18 4.57 -6.25
N SER A 30 -29.39 5.29 -7.34
CA SER A 30 -30.70 5.48 -7.96
C SER A 30 -31.31 4.16 -8.43
N ALA A 31 -30.50 3.31 -9.08
CA ALA A 31 -30.96 2.00 -9.55
C ALA A 31 -31.32 1.03 -8.42
N ILE A 32 -30.62 1.07 -7.28
CA ILE A 32 -31.00 0.29 -6.09
C ILE A 32 -32.37 0.73 -5.59
N VAL A 33 -32.60 2.03 -5.41
CA VAL A 33 -33.90 2.55 -4.92
C VAL A 33 -35.02 2.18 -5.88
N GLU A 34 -34.77 2.26 -7.19
CA GLU A 34 -35.74 1.85 -8.20
C GLU A 34 -36.09 0.35 -8.08
N GLY A 35 -35.08 -0.51 -7.99
CA GLY A 35 -35.28 -1.95 -7.82
C GLY A 35 -36.00 -2.29 -6.51
N MET A 36 -35.70 -1.59 -5.43
CA MET A 36 -36.39 -1.73 -4.14
C MET A 36 -37.86 -1.33 -4.27
N ARG A 37 -38.16 -0.21 -4.95
CA ARG A 37 -39.54 0.23 -5.21
C ARG A 37 -40.31 -0.77 -6.05
N GLN A 38 -39.69 -1.28 -7.12
CA GLN A 38 -40.28 -2.30 -7.97
C GLN A 38 -40.61 -3.58 -7.18
N ALA A 39 -39.65 -4.10 -6.41
CA ALA A 39 -39.86 -5.28 -5.59
C ALA A 39 -40.93 -5.06 -4.51
N GLN A 40 -40.99 -3.88 -3.90
CA GLN A 40 -41.96 -3.57 -2.86
C GLN A 40 -43.40 -3.52 -3.40
N ASN A 41 -43.58 -3.01 -4.62
CA ASN A 41 -44.89 -2.87 -5.26
C ASN A 41 -45.38 -4.14 -5.96
N ASP A 42 -44.53 -5.15 -6.13
CA ASP A 42 -44.90 -6.43 -6.77
C ASP A 42 -45.33 -7.46 -5.73
N ASP A 43 -46.63 -7.76 -5.66
CA ASP A 43 -47.20 -8.70 -4.68
C ASP A 43 -46.71 -10.15 -4.85
N THR A 44 -46.16 -10.51 -6.01
CA THR A 44 -45.56 -11.83 -6.25
C THR A 44 -44.20 -11.97 -5.56
N VAL A 45 -43.51 -10.86 -5.34
CA VAL A 45 -42.23 -10.80 -4.62
C VAL A 45 -42.49 -10.82 -3.11
N LYS A 46 -41.87 -11.78 -2.41
CA LYS A 46 -41.94 -11.96 -0.96
C LYS A 46 -40.66 -11.60 -0.23
N ALA A 47 -39.51 -11.62 -0.90
CA ALA A 47 -38.21 -11.22 -0.35
C ALA A 47 -37.29 -10.65 -1.43
N ILE A 48 -36.23 -9.95 -1.01
CA ILE A 48 -35.29 -9.25 -1.88
C ILE A 48 -33.86 -9.71 -1.55
N VAL A 49 -33.06 -9.99 -2.57
CA VAL A 49 -31.62 -10.21 -2.48
C VAL A 49 -30.90 -9.04 -3.15
N ILE A 50 -29.92 -8.46 -2.48
CA ILE A 50 -28.96 -7.51 -3.07
C ILE A 50 -27.61 -8.19 -3.17
N THR A 51 -27.00 -8.18 -4.35
CA THR A 51 -25.67 -8.78 -4.62
C THR A 51 -24.86 -7.91 -5.58
N GLY A 52 -23.60 -8.26 -5.85
CA GLY A 52 -22.76 -7.60 -6.85
C GLY A 52 -22.42 -8.50 -8.03
N SER A 53 -22.11 -7.90 -9.18
CA SER A 53 -21.56 -8.60 -10.35
C SER A 53 -20.02 -8.66 -10.28
N GLY A 54 -19.42 -9.64 -10.95
CA GLY A 54 -17.97 -9.68 -11.16
C GLY A 54 -17.17 -9.90 -9.87
N LYS A 55 -16.31 -8.95 -9.50
CA LYS A 55 -15.26 -9.15 -8.47
C LYS A 55 -15.55 -8.47 -7.13
N ALA A 56 -16.77 -7.99 -6.90
CA ALA A 56 -17.12 -7.34 -5.63
C ALA A 56 -18.62 -7.40 -5.39
N PHE A 57 -19.04 -7.53 -4.12
CA PHE A 57 -20.34 -7.03 -3.72
C PHE A 57 -20.38 -5.51 -3.96
N SER A 58 -19.53 -4.78 -3.24
CA SER A 58 -19.24 -3.36 -3.50
C SER A 58 -17.97 -2.91 -2.78
N GLY A 59 -17.15 -2.13 -3.48
CA GLY A 59 -15.98 -1.46 -2.92
C GLY A 59 -16.28 -0.15 -2.19
N GLY A 60 -17.56 0.24 -2.08
CA GLY A 60 -18.00 1.45 -1.40
C GLY A 60 -18.31 2.61 -2.34
N ALA A 61 -18.14 3.85 -1.87
CA ALA A 61 -18.44 5.04 -2.64
C ALA A 61 -17.65 5.11 -3.95
N ASP A 62 -18.25 5.65 -5.01
CA ASP A 62 -17.57 5.79 -6.30
C ASP A 62 -16.54 6.93 -6.23
N ILE A 63 -15.28 6.54 -6.24
CA ILE A 63 -14.13 7.45 -6.15
C ILE A 63 -14.10 8.51 -7.26
N LYS A 64 -14.73 8.26 -8.41
CA LYS A 64 -14.83 9.24 -9.51
C LYS A 64 -15.74 10.41 -9.16
N GLU A 65 -16.69 10.21 -8.24
CA GLU A 65 -17.68 11.21 -7.87
C GLU A 65 -17.26 12.08 -6.67
N PHE A 66 -16.20 11.71 -5.92
CA PHE A 66 -15.83 12.31 -4.62
C PHE A 66 -15.71 13.84 -4.61
N ASN A 67 -15.28 14.43 -5.71
CA ASN A 67 -15.11 15.88 -5.87
C ASN A 67 -16.15 16.50 -6.81
N SER A 68 -17.30 15.85 -6.96
CA SER A 68 -18.39 16.29 -7.83
C SER A 68 -19.70 16.44 -7.05
N PRO A 69 -20.66 17.26 -7.54
CA PRO A 69 -22.00 17.34 -6.92
C PRO A 69 -22.71 15.98 -6.82
N LYS A 70 -22.37 15.01 -7.69
CA LYS A 70 -22.98 13.67 -7.70
C LYS A 70 -22.72 12.86 -6.42
N ALA A 71 -21.61 13.11 -5.72
CA ALA A 71 -21.34 12.45 -4.43
C ALA A 71 -22.38 12.78 -3.36
N HIS A 72 -23.08 13.91 -3.49
CA HIS A 72 -24.09 14.38 -2.53
C HIS A 72 -25.51 14.38 -3.09
N ALA A 73 -25.69 14.03 -4.37
CA ALA A 73 -26.99 13.97 -5.00
C ALA A 73 -27.84 12.82 -4.45
N GLU A 74 -29.14 13.10 -4.23
CA GLU A 74 -30.13 12.10 -3.84
C GLU A 74 -30.44 11.11 -4.98
N PRO A 75 -30.67 9.82 -4.68
CA PRO A 75 -30.59 9.21 -3.35
C PRO A 75 -29.15 9.12 -2.84
N THR A 76 -28.86 9.64 -1.65
CA THR A 76 -27.57 9.42 -0.97
C THR A 76 -27.51 8.00 -0.41
N LEU A 77 -26.33 7.54 0.02
CA LEU A 77 -26.23 6.20 0.63
C LEU A 77 -27.09 6.07 1.91
N HIS A 78 -27.25 7.14 2.68
CA HIS A 78 -28.17 7.17 3.82
C HIS A 78 -29.61 6.92 3.38
N SER A 79 -30.05 7.62 2.33
CA SER A 79 -31.40 7.47 1.78
C SER A 79 -31.63 6.05 1.26
N VAL A 80 -30.63 5.47 0.56
CA VAL A 80 -30.68 4.07 0.11
C VAL A 80 -30.81 3.11 1.30
N ILE A 81 -29.99 3.26 2.34
CA ILE A 81 -30.03 2.43 3.54
C ILE A 81 -31.38 2.58 4.26
N ASN A 82 -31.91 3.80 4.37
CA ASN A 82 -33.20 4.04 4.99
C ASN A 82 -34.35 3.40 4.21
N VAL A 83 -34.29 3.37 2.86
CA VAL A 83 -35.26 2.65 2.02
C VAL A 83 -35.20 1.15 2.30
N ILE A 84 -34.00 0.58 2.41
CA ILE A 84 -33.81 -0.86 2.66
C ILE A 84 -34.23 -1.26 4.08
N GLU A 85 -33.78 -0.50 5.08
CA GLU A 85 -34.05 -0.76 6.51
C GLU A 85 -35.55 -0.61 6.86
N ASN A 86 -36.31 0.14 6.07
CA ASN A 86 -37.75 0.32 6.23
C ASN A 86 -38.58 -0.47 5.20
N ALA A 87 -37.96 -1.36 4.43
CA ALA A 87 -38.71 -2.24 3.55
C ALA A 87 -39.61 -3.18 4.37
N THR A 88 -40.79 -3.47 3.82
CA THR A 88 -41.81 -4.36 4.41
C THR A 88 -41.57 -5.83 4.08
N LYS A 89 -40.70 -6.10 3.09
CA LYS A 89 -40.22 -7.42 2.68
C LYS A 89 -38.77 -7.63 3.19
N PRO A 90 -38.39 -8.86 3.58
CA PRO A 90 -37.01 -9.17 3.96
C PRO A 90 -36.03 -8.79 2.86
N VAL A 91 -34.86 -8.28 3.26
CA VAL A 91 -33.78 -7.90 2.35
C VAL A 91 -32.51 -8.61 2.80
N VAL A 92 -31.92 -9.41 1.92
CA VAL A 92 -30.73 -10.22 2.15
C VAL A 92 -29.57 -9.65 1.33
N ALA A 93 -28.48 -9.26 1.98
CA ALA A 93 -27.23 -8.96 1.28
C ALA A 93 -26.46 -10.27 1.03
N ALA A 94 -26.20 -10.60 -0.24
CA ALA A 94 -25.37 -11.73 -0.64
C ALA A 94 -23.96 -11.24 -0.96
N ILE A 95 -23.01 -11.48 -0.06
CA ILE A 95 -21.69 -10.85 -0.05
C ILE A 95 -20.62 -11.81 -0.57
N HIS A 96 -19.87 -11.39 -1.59
CA HIS A 96 -18.68 -12.10 -2.07
C HIS A 96 -17.51 -11.13 -2.32
N THR A 97 -16.30 -11.70 -2.30
CA THR A 97 -15.03 -11.09 -2.73
C THR A 97 -14.61 -9.80 -2.01
N VAL A 98 -15.35 -8.69 -2.19
CA VAL A 98 -15.08 -7.38 -1.58
C VAL A 98 -16.39 -6.76 -1.10
N CYS A 99 -16.44 -6.40 0.18
CA CYS A 99 -17.52 -5.61 0.79
C CYS A 99 -16.89 -4.58 1.73
N MET A 100 -16.67 -3.37 1.20
CA MET A 100 -15.89 -2.34 1.89
C MET A 100 -16.58 -0.99 1.92
N GLY A 101 -16.32 -0.25 2.99
CA GLY A 101 -16.82 1.10 3.23
C GLY A 101 -18.33 1.18 3.07
N GLY A 102 -18.81 2.09 2.23
CA GLY A 102 -20.23 2.19 1.88
C GLY A 102 -20.91 0.89 1.41
N GLY A 103 -20.16 -0.08 0.86
CA GLY A 103 -20.68 -1.41 0.53
C GLY A 103 -21.03 -2.21 1.78
N LEU A 104 -20.20 -2.15 2.81
CA LEU A 104 -20.51 -2.77 4.10
C LEU A 104 -21.63 -2.01 4.82
N GLU A 105 -21.67 -0.69 4.72
CA GLU A 105 -22.76 0.13 5.27
C GLU A 105 -24.11 -0.21 4.62
N LEU A 106 -24.13 -0.41 3.30
CA LEU A 106 -25.29 -0.91 2.56
C LEU A 106 -25.75 -2.28 3.09
N ALA A 107 -24.82 -3.22 3.25
CA ALA A 107 -25.13 -4.56 3.76
C ALA A 107 -25.61 -4.57 5.22
N LEU A 108 -25.10 -3.64 6.05
CA LEU A 108 -25.55 -3.43 7.42
C LEU A 108 -26.98 -2.85 7.49
N GLY A 109 -27.41 -2.14 6.44
CA GLY A 109 -28.79 -1.68 6.28
C GLY A 109 -29.79 -2.79 5.95
N CYS A 110 -29.34 -3.89 5.35
CA CYS A 110 -30.18 -5.05 5.06
C CYS A 110 -30.62 -5.77 6.33
N HIS A 111 -31.75 -6.48 6.25
CA HIS A 111 -32.28 -7.29 7.35
C HIS A 111 -31.36 -8.49 7.65
N TYR A 112 -30.84 -9.12 6.59
CA TYR A 112 -29.99 -10.31 6.68
C TYR A 112 -28.75 -10.19 5.78
N ARG A 113 -27.70 -10.95 6.11
CA ARG A 113 -26.43 -11.02 5.37
C ARG A 113 -25.96 -12.47 5.24
N VAL A 114 -25.74 -12.91 4.02
CA VAL A 114 -25.14 -14.21 3.67
C VAL A 114 -23.80 -13.94 2.97
N VAL A 115 -22.75 -14.71 3.27
CA VAL A 115 -21.39 -14.39 2.79
C VAL A 115 -20.63 -15.62 2.29
N SER A 116 -19.83 -15.45 1.24
CA SER A 116 -18.86 -16.48 0.81
C SER A 116 -17.54 -16.41 1.61
N PRO A 117 -16.84 -17.54 1.79
CA PRO A 117 -15.45 -17.57 2.24
C PRO A 117 -14.54 -16.64 1.43
N GLY A 118 -13.50 -16.10 2.07
CA GLY A 118 -12.48 -15.25 1.47
C GLY A 118 -12.90 -13.81 1.16
N ALA A 119 -14.18 -13.45 1.35
CA ALA A 119 -14.67 -12.10 1.15
C ALA A 119 -13.93 -11.12 2.10
N GLN A 120 -13.42 -10.02 1.54
CA GLN A 120 -12.69 -9.01 2.29
C GLN A 120 -13.64 -7.93 2.81
N ILE A 121 -13.76 -7.85 4.14
CA ILE A 121 -14.71 -6.99 4.85
C ILE A 121 -13.96 -5.85 5.53
N ALA A 122 -14.33 -4.59 5.26
CA ALA A 122 -13.62 -3.44 5.84
C ALA A 122 -14.46 -2.16 5.90
N LEU A 123 -14.07 -1.25 6.78
CA LEU A 123 -14.44 0.17 6.76
C LEU A 123 -13.15 1.01 6.61
N PRO A 124 -12.60 1.14 5.39
CA PRO A 124 -11.26 1.70 5.15
C PRO A 124 -11.22 3.23 5.06
N GLU A 125 -12.30 3.94 5.37
CA GLU A 125 -12.46 5.39 5.24
C GLU A 125 -11.34 6.18 5.93
N VAL A 126 -10.84 5.68 7.06
CA VAL A 126 -9.72 6.29 7.79
C VAL A 126 -8.45 6.44 6.94
N LYS A 127 -8.25 5.57 5.93
CA LYS A 127 -7.13 5.66 4.98
C LYS A 127 -7.25 6.82 3.99
N LEU A 128 -8.44 7.41 3.88
CA LEU A 128 -8.73 8.61 3.10
C LEU A 128 -8.90 9.85 4.00
N GLY A 129 -8.55 9.74 5.29
CA GLY A 129 -8.69 10.81 6.27
C GLY A 129 -10.15 11.16 6.59
N ILE A 130 -11.06 10.20 6.40
CA ILE A 130 -12.49 10.33 6.74
C ILE A 130 -12.90 9.16 7.63
N LEU A 131 -14.17 9.06 7.98
CA LEU A 131 -14.75 7.94 8.73
C LEU A 131 -15.93 7.33 7.97
N PRO A 132 -16.42 6.13 8.35
CA PRO A 132 -17.63 5.55 7.78
C PRO A 132 -18.80 6.47 8.08
N GLY A 133 -19.46 6.96 7.03
CA GLY A 133 -20.35 8.11 7.14
C GLY A 133 -21.75 7.84 6.62
N ALA A 134 -22.20 6.59 6.58
CA ALA A 134 -23.56 6.16 6.26
C ALA A 134 -24.09 5.13 7.30
N GLY A 135 -23.66 5.28 8.55
CA GLY A 135 -24.05 4.52 9.72
C GLY A 135 -23.16 3.32 10.04
N GLY A 136 -21.99 3.20 9.39
CA GLY A 136 -21.03 2.15 9.68
C GLY A 136 -20.50 2.18 11.11
N THR A 137 -20.26 3.37 11.68
CA THR A 137 -19.78 3.50 13.07
C THR A 137 -20.86 3.16 14.08
N GLN A 138 -22.13 3.23 13.68
CA GLN A 138 -23.28 2.93 14.52
C GLN A 138 -23.71 1.47 14.41
N ARG A 139 -23.74 0.90 13.20
CA ARG A 139 -24.22 -0.46 12.95
C ARG A 139 -23.15 -1.53 13.19
N LEU A 140 -21.89 -1.29 12.84
CA LEU A 140 -20.85 -2.32 12.98
C LEU A 140 -20.64 -2.77 14.45
N PRO A 141 -20.52 -1.87 15.46
CA PRO A 141 -20.37 -2.28 16.86
C PRO A 141 -21.50 -3.15 17.39
N ARG A 142 -22.71 -3.01 16.82
CA ARG A 142 -23.89 -3.79 17.21
C ARG A 142 -23.83 -5.25 16.75
N VAL A 143 -23.04 -5.56 15.72
CA VAL A 143 -22.97 -6.92 15.14
C VAL A 143 -21.64 -7.62 15.35
N VAL A 144 -20.54 -6.89 15.58
CA VAL A 144 -19.22 -7.48 15.87
C VAL A 144 -18.70 -7.19 17.28
N GLY A 145 -19.43 -6.40 18.08
CA GLY A 145 -18.98 -5.91 19.38
C GLY A 145 -18.12 -4.65 19.28
N LEU A 146 -18.05 -3.91 20.39
CA LEU A 146 -17.44 -2.58 20.46
C LEU A 146 -15.95 -2.59 20.08
N GLU A 147 -15.15 -3.48 20.67
CA GLU A 147 -13.70 -3.49 20.47
C GLU A 147 -13.30 -3.84 19.05
N LEU A 148 -13.90 -4.90 18.50
CA LEU A 148 -13.61 -5.36 17.15
C LEU A 148 -14.03 -4.33 16.11
N ALA A 149 -15.21 -3.71 16.27
CA ALA A 149 -15.67 -2.64 15.38
C ALA A 149 -14.73 -1.44 15.44
N LEU A 150 -14.33 -1.00 16.64
CA LEU A 150 -13.40 0.11 16.81
C LEU A 150 -12.07 -0.17 16.11
N ASN A 151 -11.50 -1.36 16.30
CA ASN A 151 -10.26 -1.75 15.63
C ASN A 151 -10.41 -1.81 14.10
N MET A 152 -11.53 -2.33 13.59
CA MET A 152 -11.79 -2.37 12.14
C MET A 152 -11.88 -0.95 11.55
N ILE A 153 -12.56 -0.03 12.23
CA ILE A 153 -12.79 1.35 11.75
C ILE A 153 -11.53 2.20 11.88
N VAL A 154 -10.85 2.19 13.03
CA VAL A 154 -9.64 3.00 13.27
C VAL A 154 -8.46 2.50 12.44
N SER A 155 -8.35 1.18 12.26
CA SER A 155 -7.26 0.63 11.44
C SER A 155 -7.58 0.65 9.94
N GLY A 156 -8.85 0.62 9.55
CA GLY A 156 -9.30 0.47 8.16
C GLY A 156 -8.81 -0.83 7.50
N THR A 157 -8.42 -1.83 8.29
CA THR A 157 -7.78 -3.05 7.78
C THR A 157 -8.85 -4.06 7.35
N PRO A 158 -8.73 -4.66 6.15
CA PRO A 158 -9.64 -5.74 5.74
C PRO A 158 -9.52 -6.99 6.61
N VAL A 159 -10.68 -7.58 6.90
CA VAL A 159 -10.82 -8.84 7.64
C VAL A 159 -11.50 -9.87 6.73
N PRO A 160 -10.94 -11.07 6.53
CA PRO A 160 -11.62 -12.16 5.84
C PRO A 160 -12.92 -12.57 6.53
N SER A 161 -13.97 -12.89 5.77
CA SER A 161 -15.30 -13.21 6.26
C SER A 161 -15.32 -14.32 7.32
N GLU A 162 -14.46 -15.32 7.20
CA GLU A 162 -14.36 -16.46 8.12
C GLU A 162 -13.97 -16.04 9.54
N LYS A 163 -13.18 -14.96 9.68
CA LYS A 163 -12.80 -14.43 10.99
C LYS A 163 -13.95 -13.71 11.70
N LEU A 164 -14.99 -13.34 10.95
CA LEU A 164 -16.18 -12.66 11.46
C LEU A 164 -17.39 -13.60 11.57
N ALA A 165 -17.26 -14.86 11.13
CA ALA A 165 -18.35 -15.83 11.09
C ALA A 165 -18.95 -16.16 12.48
N LYS A 166 -18.18 -15.96 13.56
CA LYS A 166 -18.63 -16.15 14.95
C LYS A 166 -19.30 -14.90 15.55
N THR A 167 -19.42 -13.83 14.78
CA THR A 167 -20.11 -12.59 15.19
C THR A 167 -21.53 -12.58 14.62
N ALA A 168 -22.35 -11.60 15.02
CA ALA A 168 -23.69 -11.41 14.45
C ALA A 168 -23.69 -10.68 13.09
N LEU A 169 -22.52 -10.42 12.50
CA LEU A 169 -22.43 -9.72 11.22
C LEU A 169 -23.05 -10.52 10.08
N PHE A 170 -22.86 -11.84 10.06
CA PHE A 170 -23.39 -12.72 9.02
C PHE A 170 -24.39 -13.70 9.63
N ASN A 171 -25.52 -13.87 8.94
CA ASN A 171 -26.49 -14.89 9.29
C ASN A 171 -26.04 -16.28 8.83
N GLU A 172 -25.35 -16.35 7.69
CA GLU A 172 -24.83 -17.60 7.15
C GLU A 172 -23.54 -17.35 6.35
N LEU A 173 -22.59 -18.28 6.51
CA LEU A 173 -21.40 -18.38 5.67
C LEU A 173 -21.58 -19.59 4.75
N VAL A 174 -21.54 -19.34 3.44
CA VAL A 174 -21.94 -20.31 2.42
C VAL A 174 -20.76 -20.70 1.55
N GLU A 175 -20.51 -22.00 1.48
CA GLU A 175 -19.65 -22.60 0.46
C GLU A 175 -20.47 -22.91 -0.80
N GLY A 176 -19.90 -22.69 -1.99
CA GLY A 176 -20.58 -22.97 -3.27
C GLY A 176 -21.27 -21.75 -3.90
N ASP A 177 -22.43 -21.96 -4.53
CA ASP A 177 -23.18 -20.90 -5.22
C ASP A 177 -23.87 -19.97 -4.21
N LEU A 178 -23.29 -18.79 -4.04
CA LEU A 178 -23.78 -17.77 -3.12
C LEU A 178 -25.18 -17.26 -3.48
N LEU A 179 -25.49 -17.11 -4.77
CA LEU A 179 -26.77 -16.53 -5.18
C LEU A 179 -27.90 -17.52 -4.93
N GLU A 180 -27.69 -18.79 -5.26
CA GLU A 180 -28.64 -19.87 -4.96
C GLU A 180 -28.92 -19.94 -3.46
N ALA A 181 -27.87 -19.96 -2.63
CA ALA A 181 -28.02 -20.00 -1.18
C ALA A 181 -28.70 -18.73 -0.62
N ALA A 182 -28.40 -17.55 -1.15
CA ALA A 182 -29.04 -16.31 -0.73
C ALA A 182 -30.53 -16.28 -1.10
N VAL A 183 -30.92 -16.81 -2.26
CA VAL A 183 -32.33 -16.95 -2.67
C VAL A 183 -33.03 -17.98 -1.77
N ALA A 184 -32.40 -19.11 -1.47
CA ALA A 184 -32.93 -20.09 -0.53
C ALA A 184 -33.13 -19.50 0.88
N PHE A 185 -32.14 -18.74 1.36
CA PHE A 185 -32.23 -18.02 2.63
C PHE A 185 -33.35 -16.98 2.61
N ALA A 186 -33.48 -16.21 1.53
CA ALA A 186 -34.53 -15.20 1.37
C ALA A 186 -35.94 -15.82 1.41
N ASN A 187 -36.13 -16.98 0.77
CA ASN A 187 -37.39 -17.73 0.86
C ASN A 187 -37.67 -18.22 2.29
N LYS A 188 -36.66 -18.73 3.00
CA LYS A 188 -36.79 -19.18 4.39
C LYS A 188 -37.26 -18.07 5.34
N VAL A 189 -36.88 -16.81 5.08
CA VAL A 189 -37.24 -15.66 5.94
C VAL A 189 -38.39 -14.81 5.41
N ALA A 190 -39.01 -15.19 4.28
CA ALA A 190 -40.02 -14.40 3.58
C ALA A 190 -41.13 -13.86 4.51
N ASP A 191 -41.62 -14.71 5.41
CA ASP A 191 -42.75 -14.43 6.30
C ASP A 191 -42.34 -14.02 7.72
N VAL A 192 -41.04 -13.92 8.02
CA VAL A 192 -40.55 -13.58 9.36
C VAL A 192 -40.87 -12.13 9.69
N ARG A 193 -41.63 -11.88 10.77
CA ARG A 193 -41.91 -10.54 11.30
C ARG A 193 -41.83 -10.55 12.84
N PRO A 194 -41.39 -9.45 13.49
CA PRO A 194 -40.84 -8.22 12.88
C PRO A 194 -39.50 -8.50 12.18
N LEU A 195 -39.18 -7.70 11.15
CA LEU A 195 -37.91 -7.84 10.43
C LEU A 195 -36.77 -7.36 11.34
N PRO A 196 -35.67 -8.14 11.47
CA PRO A 196 -34.55 -7.74 12.29
C PRO A 196 -33.82 -6.56 11.66
N LYS A 197 -33.55 -5.52 12.44
CA LYS A 197 -32.75 -4.37 12.01
C LYS A 197 -31.53 -4.25 12.90
N VAL A 198 -30.36 -4.03 12.29
CA VAL A 198 -29.11 -3.89 13.05
C VAL A 198 -29.21 -2.76 14.07
N ARG A 199 -29.91 -1.67 13.75
CA ARG A 199 -30.10 -0.51 14.64
C ARG A 199 -30.71 -0.85 16.01
N ASP A 200 -31.53 -1.89 16.08
CA ASP A 200 -32.27 -2.29 17.28
C ASP A 200 -31.45 -3.21 18.20
N ILE A 201 -30.32 -3.72 17.73
CA ILE A 201 -29.42 -4.56 18.52
C ILE A 201 -28.69 -3.67 19.54
N LYS A 202 -28.77 -4.05 20.82
CA LYS A 202 -28.04 -3.37 21.91
C LYS A 202 -26.58 -3.80 21.93
N ILE A 203 -25.70 -2.86 22.21
CA ILE A 203 -24.29 -3.14 22.47
C ILE A 203 -24.15 -3.37 23.97
N ASP A 204 -23.99 -4.62 24.39
CA ASP A 204 -23.73 -4.95 25.79
C ASP A 204 -22.23 -4.88 26.06
N TYR A 205 -21.80 -3.81 26.72
CA TYR A 205 -20.41 -3.59 27.11
C TYR A 205 -20.36 -2.79 28.43
N PRO A 206 -20.35 -3.46 29.60
CA PRO A 206 -20.51 -2.84 30.91
C PRO A 206 -19.50 -1.74 31.27
N ASN A 207 -18.26 -1.82 30.75
CA ASN A 207 -17.17 -0.88 31.07
C ASN A 207 -16.73 -0.04 29.85
N HIS A 208 -17.68 0.36 29.01
CA HIS A 208 -17.34 1.01 27.73
C HIS A 208 -16.61 2.33 27.93
N GLU A 209 -16.90 3.09 28.99
CA GLU A 209 -16.23 4.37 29.27
C GLU A 209 -14.72 4.21 29.46
N ALA A 210 -14.30 3.24 30.28
CA ALA A 210 -12.88 2.96 30.53
C ALA A 210 -12.16 2.50 29.26
N PHE A 211 -12.79 1.59 28.48
CA PHE A 211 -12.25 1.12 27.21
C PHE A 211 -12.11 2.25 26.18
N LEU A 212 -13.14 3.09 26.05
CA LEU A 212 -13.14 4.22 25.11
C LEU A 212 -12.11 5.26 25.51
N GLN A 213 -11.95 5.56 26.80
CA GLN A 213 -10.93 6.49 27.27
C GLN A 213 -9.52 5.96 27.00
N PHE A 214 -9.27 4.67 27.26
CA PHE A 214 -8.01 4.02 26.91
C PHE A 214 -7.73 4.09 25.40
N SER A 215 -8.75 3.84 24.58
CA SER A 215 -8.65 3.87 23.13
C SER A 215 -8.41 5.29 22.60
N ARG A 216 -9.06 6.32 23.15
CA ARG A 216 -8.78 7.72 22.79
C ARG A 216 -7.32 8.09 23.04
N ASN A 217 -6.78 7.73 24.21
CA ASN A 217 -5.38 8.00 24.55
C ASN A 217 -4.42 7.27 23.60
N THR A 218 -4.65 5.98 23.36
CA THR A 218 -3.79 5.13 22.52
C THR A 218 -3.82 5.58 21.06
N VAL A 219 -5.02 5.80 20.51
CA VAL A 219 -5.20 6.22 19.12
C VAL A 219 -4.63 7.62 18.90
N LYS A 220 -4.87 8.56 19.82
CA LYS A 220 -4.29 9.92 19.73
C LYS A 220 -2.77 9.89 19.70
N ALA A 221 -2.14 9.03 20.51
CA ALA A 221 -0.68 8.87 20.51
C ALA A 221 -0.15 8.27 19.18
N MET A 222 -0.93 7.42 18.51
CA MET A 222 -0.53 6.75 17.28
C MET A 222 -0.93 7.47 15.99
N ALA A 223 -1.91 8.37 16.04
CA ALA A 223 -2.51 9.02 14.87
C ALA A 223 -1.57 10.03 14.20
N GLY A 224 -0.52 10.49 14.88
CA GLY A 224 0.37 11.54 14.37
C GLY A 224 -0.43 12.81 14.04
N PRO A 225 -0.24 13.43 12.86
CA PRO A 225 -0.96 14.63 12.48
C PRO A 225 -2.39 14.35 11.95
N PHE A 226 -2.82 13.10 11.85
CA PHE A 226 -4.09 12.76 11.19
C PHE A 226 -5.27 12.84 12.18
N PRO A 227 -6.30 13.67 11.91
CA PRO A 227 -7.44 13.82 12.83
C PRO A 227 -8.46 12.67 12.75
N ALA A 228 -8.56 12.00 11.59
CA ALA A 228 -9.58 10.99 11.32
C ALA A 228 -9.58 9.80 12.31
N PRO A 229 -8.43 9.19 12.68
CA PRO A 229 -8.42 8.10 13.66
C PRO A 229 -9.08 8.45 14.99
N SER A 230 -8.84 9.65 15.54
CA SER A 230 -9.48 10.08 16.79
C SER A 230 -10.97 10.30 16.62
N LYS A 231 -11.39 10.93 15.53
CA LYS A 231 -12.82 11.13 15.22
C LYS A 231 -13.57 9.81 14.96
N CYS A 232 -12.89 8.79 14.41
CA CYS A 232 -13.42 7.43 14.32
C CYS A 232 -13.74 6.85 15.72
N VAL A 233 -12.87 7.08 16.71
CA VAL A 233 -13.14 6.65 18.09
C VAL A 233 -14.39 7.34 18.64
N ASP A 234 -14.51 8.65 18.42
CA ASP A 234 -15.66 9.42 18.91
C ASP A 234 -16.96 9.00 18.23
N ALA A 235 -16.96 8.77 16.92
CA ALA A 235 -18.12 8.26 16.19
C ALA A 235 -18.56 6.89 16.72
N VAL A 236 -17.63 5.94 16.88
CA VAL A 236 -17.94 4.62 17.47
C VAL A 236 -18.41 4.74 18.93
N ALA A 237 -17.86 5.67 19.71
CA ALA A 237 -18.32 5.92 21.08
C ALA A 237 -19.79 6.37 21.13
N ALA A 238 -20.26 7.13 20.12
CA ALA A 238 -21.66 7.53 20.02
C ALA A 238 -22.61 6.33 19.88
N ALA A 239 -22.13 5.19 19.36
CA ALA A 239 -22.93 3.98 19.23
C ALA A 239 -23.44 3.43 20.58
N VAL A 240 -22.69 3.67 21.67
CA VAL A 240 -23.01 3.23 23.05
C VAL A 240 -23.45 4.36 23.97
N THR A 241 -23.09 5.61 23.68
CA THR A 241 -23.39 6.77 24.54
C THR A 241 -24.60 7.60 24.08
N MET A 242 -25.09 7.39 22.86
CA MET A 242 -26.22 8.13 22.29
C MET A 242 -27.33 7.20 21.80
N LYS A 243 -28.52 7.76 21.58
CA LYS A 243 -29.58 7.06 20.81
C LYS A 243 -29.11 6.88 19.37
N PHE A 244 -29.64 5.86 18.68
CA PHE A 244 -29.19 5.50 17.34
C PHE A 244 -29.23 6.67 16.35
N ASP A 245 -30.37 7.36 16.25
CA ASP A 245 -30.55 8.47 15.30
C ASP A 245 -29.67 9.69 15.64
N ASP A 246 -29.50 10.00 16.93
CA ASP A 246 -28.59 11.06 17.38
C ASP A 246 -27.13 10.72 17.03
N GLY A 247 -26.75 9.46 17.20
CA GLY A 247 -25.42 9.00 16.84
C GLY A 247 -25.18 8.93 15.32
N ILE A 248 -26.19 8.63 14.50
CA ILE A 248 -26.11 8.75 13.03
C ILE A 248 -25.87 10.20 12.63
N LYS A 249 -26.57 11.16 13.25
CA LYS A 249 -26.34 12.58 13.01
C LYS A 249 -24.92 12.99 13.43
N PHE A 250 -24.46 12.55 14.60
CA PHE A 250 -23.12 12.84 15.08
C PHE A 250 -22.02 12.27 14.16
N GLU A 251 -22.16 11.02 13.72
CA GLU A 251 -21.29 10.42 12.70
C GLU A 251 -21.23 11.29 11.44
N ARG A 252 -22.39 11.75 10.96
CA ARG A 252 -22.49 12.58 9.76
C ARG A 252 -21.79 13.93 9.92
N ASP A 253 -21.96 14.59 11.05
CA ASP A 253 -21.31 15.88 11.32
C ASP A 253 -19.79 15.73 11.32
N LEU A 254 -19.27 14.68 11.98
CA LEU A 254 -17.83 14.38 11.99
C LEU A 254 -17.30 14.00 10.59
N PHE A 255 -18.08 13.27 9.80
CA PHE A 255 -17.72 12.96 8.42
C PHE A 255 -17.56 14.23 7.59
N LEU A 256 -18.52 15.15 7.66
CA LEU A 256 -18.51 16.40 6.92
C LEU A 256 -17.34 17.30 7.32
N GLU A 257 -17.02 17.35 8.61
CA GLU A 257 -15.82 18.03 9.14
C GLU A 257 -14.54 17.44 8.50
N LEU A 258 -14.36 16.12 8.59
CA LEU A 258 -13.17 15.43 8.10
C LEU A 258 -12.95 15.59 6.59
N VAL A 259 -14.01 15.53 5.78
CA VAL A 259 -13.91 15.68 4.31
C VAL A 259 -13.25 17.00 3.91
N GLN A 260 -13.40 18.06 4.71
CA GLN A 260 -12.86 19.39 4.41
C GLN A 260 -11.41 19.59 4.86
N THR A 261 -10.88 18.70 5.71
CA THR A 261 -9.53 18.80 6.26
C THR A 261 -8.45 18.69 5.17
N THR A 262 -7.30 19.32 5.42
CA THR A 262 -6.14 19.25 4.53
C THR A 262 -5.59 17.83 4.46
N GLU A 263 -5.61 17.11 5.58
CA GLU A 263 -5.16 15.73 5.71
C GLU A 263 -6.01 14.78 4.86
N SER A 264 -7.35 14.91 4.87
CA SER A 264 -8.21 14.13 3.99
C SER A 264 -7.96 14.44 2.52
N LYS A 265 -7.78 15.71 2.16
CA LYS A 265 -7.44 16.12 0.78
C LYS A 265 -6.11 15.49 0.35
N ALA A 266 -5.10 15.49 1.22
CA ALA A 266 -3.79 14.90 0.96
C ALA A 266 -3.84 13.36 0.84
N LEU A 267 -4.55 12.67 1.75
CA LEU A 267 -4.69 11.22 1.70
C LEU A 267 -5.49 10.75 0.46
N ARG A 268 -6.53 11.49 0.08
CA ARG A 268 -7.23 11.26 -1.19
C ARG A 268 -6.31 11.47 -2.38
N HIS A 269 -5.52 12.56 -2.40
CA HIS A 269 -4.52 12.80 -3.45
C HIS A 269 -3.54 11.62 -3.56
N ALA A 270 -2.96 11.16 -2.44
CA ALA A 270 -2.03 10.02 -2.43
C ALA A 270 -2.68 8.73 -2.99
N PHE A 271 -3.92 8.45 -2.58
CA PHE A 271 -4.68 7.29 -3.04
C PHE A 271 -4.99 7.33 -4.55
N PHE A 272 -5.27 8.51 -5.11
CA PHE A 272 -5.45 8.67 -6.56
C PHE A 272 -4.11 8.64 -7.29
N GLY A 273 -3.07 9.25 -6.72
CA GLY A 273 -1.70 9.26 -7.24
C GLY A 273 -1.15 7.85 -7.42
N GLU A 274 -1.33 6.97 -6.43
CA GLU A 274 -0.91 5.56 -6.52
C GLU A 274 -1.57 4.81 -7.70
N ARG A 275 -2.84 5.10 -7.99
CA ARG A 275 -3.53 4.52 -9.16
C ARG A 275 -3.09 5.14 -10.47
N ALA A 276 -2.94 6.47 -10.48
CA ALA A 276 -2.49 7.22 -11.64
C ALA A 276 -1.09 6.82 -12.08
N ALA A 277 -0.21 6.47 -11.14
CA ALA A 277 1.13 5.95 -11.43
C ALA A 277 1.13 4.72 -12.34
N SER A 278 0.03 3.94 -12.35
CA SER A 278 -0.10 2.78 -13.23
C SER A 278 -0.52 3.09 -14.67
N LYS A 279 -0.89 4.33 -14.98
CA LYS A 279 -1.35 4.77 -16.31
C LYS A 279 -0.21 5.46 -17.04
N ILE A 280 0.17 4.92 -18.19
CA ILE A 280 1.24 5.46 -19.03
C ILE A 280 0.59 5.97 -20.32
N PRO A 281 0.71 7.26 -20.66
CA PRO A 281 -0.08 7.87 -21.74
C PRO A 281 -0.01 7.15 -23.10
N ASP A 282 1.14 6.58 -23.46
CA ASP A 282 1.36 5.90 -24.74
C ASP A 282 1.35 4.36 -24.65
N VAL A 283 0.99 3.78 -23.50
CA VAL A 283 0.82 2.33 -23.31
C VAL A 283 -0.65 2.05 -22.98
N PRO A 284 -1.47 1.66 -23.98
CA PRO A 284 -2.88 1.34 -23.77
C PRO A 284 -3.09 0.20 -22.75
N GLU A 285 -4.23 0.20 -22.05
CA GLU A 285 -4.57 -0.80 -21.03
C GLU A 285 -4.61 -2.24 -21.58
N GLY A 286 -4.91 -2.42 -22.86
CA GLY A 286 -4.91 -3.71 -23.57
C GLY A 286 -3.55 -4.18 -24.09
N THR A 287 -2.46 -3.49 -23.76
CA THR A 287 -1.11 -3.88 -24.23
C THR A 287 -0.78 -5.28 -23.69
N PRO A 288 -0.39 -6.24 -24.56
CA PRO A 288 -0.08 -7.59 -24.12
C PRO A 288 1.14 -7.59 -23.19
N THR A 289 1.08 -8.41 -22.14
CA THR A 289 2.18 -8.61 -21.19
C THR A 289 2.81 -9.98 -21.36
N ARG A 290 4.12 -10.08 -21.14
CA ARG A 290 4.84 -11.36 -21.06
C ARG A 290 4.54 -12.04 -19.73
N GLN A 291 4.49 -13.37 -19.74
CA GLN A 291 4.23 -14.12 -18.53
C GLN A 291 5.52 -14.30 -17.72
N ILE A 292 5.52 -13.87 -16.46
CA ILE A 292 6.64 -14.07 -15.52
C ILE A 292 6.31 -15.23 -14.58
N LYS A 293 6.87 -16.42 -14.89
CA LYS A 293 6.78 -17.65 -14.11
C LYS A 293 8.04 -17.90 -13.27
N SER A 294 9.22 -17.48 -13.73
CA SER A 294 10.47 -17.59 -12.98
C SER A 294 11.34 -16.33 -13.14
N ALA A 295 12.15 -16.05 -12.13
CA ALA A 295 13.05 -14.91 -12.09
C ALA A 295 14.50 -15.32 -11.80
N ALA A 296 15.44 -14.48 -12.20
CA ALA A 296 16.83 -14.53 -11.76
C ALA A 296 17.24 -13.20 -11.13
N VAL A 297 18.18 -13.24 -10.20
CA VAL A 297 18.79 -12.04 -9.59
C VAL A 297 20.29 -12.20 -9.61
N ILE A 298 21.02 -11.19 -10.10
CA ILE A 298 22.49 -11.19 -10.08
C ILE A 298 22.99 -10.39 -8.89
N GLY A 299 23.77 -11.04 -8.04
CA GLY A 299 24.29 -10.49 -6.79
C GLY A 299 23.48 -10.95 -5.58
N ALA A 300 24.16 -11.51 -4.58
CA ALA A 300 23.54 -12.01 -3.34
C ALA A 300 23.64 -11.02 -2.16
N GLY A 301 24.00 -9.76 -2.45
CA GLY A 301 24.10 -8.69 -1.46
C GLY A 301 22.74 -8.21 -0.92
N THR A 302 22.74 -7.11 -0.16
CA THR A 302 21.54 -6.58 0.51
C THR A 302 20.38 -6.32 -0.45
N MET A 303 20.65 -5.72 -1.61
CA MET A 303 19.63 -5.45 -2.62
C MET A 303 19.13 -6.73 -3.28
N GLY A 304 20.04 -7.56 -3.79
CA GLY A 304 19.69 -8.80 -4.48
C GLY A 304 18.87 -9.76 -3.62
N GLY A 305 19.25 -9.94 -2.36
CA GLY A 305 18.47 -10.76 -1.42
C GLY A 305 17.07 -10.19 -1.16
N GLY A 306 16.95 -8.87 -0.97
CA GLY A 306 15.65 -8.22 -0.82
C GLY A 306 14.77 -8.31 -2.08
N ILE A 307 15.37 -8.19 -3.27
CA ILE A 307 14.68 -8.34 -4.56
C ILE A 307 14.16 -9.78 -4.72
N ALA A 308 15.00 -10.78 -4.47
CA ALA A 308 14.62 -12.20 -4.52
C ALA A 308 13.44 -12.51 -3.59
N MET A 309 13.42 -11.94 -2.38
CA MET A 309 12.30 -12.08 -1.45
C MET A 309 10.99 -11.53 -2.01
N ASN A 310 10.99 -10.46 -2.82
CA ASN A 310 9.75 -9.94 -3.43
C ASN A 310 9.12 -10.95 -4.41
N PHE A 311 9.95 -11.60 -5.23
CA PHE A 311 9.49 -12.65 -6.15
C PHE A 311 8.95 -13.87 -5.39
N ALA A 312 9.71 -14.39 -4.42
CA ALA A 312 9.31 -15.55 -3.63
C ALA A 312 8.02 -15.29 -2.82
N ASN A 313 7.85 -14.08 -2.27
CA ASN A 313 6.62 -13.69 -1.58
C ASN A 313 5.38 -13.70 -2.48
N ALA A 314 5.56 -13.52 -3.79
CA ALA A 314 4.52 -13.60 -4.81
C ALA A 314 4.40 -15.00 -5.45
N GLY A 315 5.11 -16.01 -4.92
CA GLY A 315 5.09 -17.38 -5.43
C GLY A 315 5.88 -17.58 -6.72
N ILE A 316 6.81 -16.68 -7.05
CA ILE A 316 7.66 -16.78 -8.24
C ILE A 316 9.01 -17.39 -7.81
N PRO A 317 9.39 -18.57 -8.32
CA PRO A 317 10.72 -19.14 -8.12
C PRO A 317 11.82 -18.18 -8.61
N VAL A 318 12.87 -18.04 -7.82
CA VAL A 318 14.01 -17.16 -8.12
C VAL A 318 15.34 -17.87 -7.91
N LYS A 319 16.22 -17.72 -8.90
CA LYS A 319 17.61 -18.20 -8.83
C LYS A 319 18.55 -17.00 -8.67
N ILE A 320 19.38 -17.02 -7.63
CA ILE A 320 20.38 -15.98 -7.35
C ILE A 320 21.73 -16.42 -7.90
N LEU A 321 22.29 -15.63 -8.81
CA LEU A 321 23.63 -15.83 -9.34
C LEU A 321 24.64 -15.01 -8.54
N GLU A 322 25.74 -15.65 -8.13
CA GLU A 322 26.94 -15.01 -7.60
C GLU A 322 28.22 -15.58 -8.22
N MET A 323 29.33 -14.88 -8.06
CA MET A 323 30.65 -15.28 -8.57
C MET A 323 31.43 -16.17 -7.60
N LYS A 324 31.09 -16.15 -6.30
CA LYS A 324 31.79 -16.90 -5.24
C LYS A 324 30.80 -17.59 -4.32
N GLN A 325 31.08 -18.85 -3.97
CA GLN A 325 30.22 -19.66 -3.12
C GLN A 325 30.00 -19.02 -1.74
N GLU A 326 31.04 -18.43 -1.15
CA GLU A 326 30.96 -17.83 0.19
C GLU A 326 30.02 -16.62 0.21
N ALA A 327 30.01 -15.82 -0.86
CA ALA A 327 29.11 -14.68 -1.01
C ALA A 327 27.66 -15.14 -1.21
N LEU A 328 27.47 -16.19 -2.01
CA LEU A 328 26.17 -16.80 -2.25
C LEU A 328 25.57 -17.37 -0.95
N ASP A 329 26.34 -18.17 -0.21
CA ASP A 329 25.91 -18.79 1.05
C ASP A 329 25.53 -17.73 2.10
N LYS A 330 26.34 -16.67 2.22
CA LYS A 330 26.06 -15.54 3.09
C LYS A 330 24.75 -14.83 2.73
N GLY A 331 24.51 -14.63 1.43
CA GLY A 331 23.28 -14.02 0.93
C GLY A 331 22.04 -14.88 1.24
N LEU A 332 22.10 -16.18 0.93
CA LEU A 332 21.02 -17.13 1.21
C LEU A 332 20.73 -17.24 2.71
N ALA A 333 21.77 -17.29 3.56
CA ALA A 333 21.62 -17.28 5.01
C ALA A 333 20.94 -16.00 5.52
N THR A 334 21.27 -14.85 4.95
CA THR A 334 20.66 -13.55 5.30
C THR A 334 19.18 -13.52 4.93
N ILE A 335 18.81 -14.03 3.76
CA ILE A 335 17.41 -14.16 3.32
C ILE A 335 16.62 -15.06 4.28
N ARG A 336 17.16 -16.24 4.61
CA ARG A 336 16.54 -17.17 5.57
C ARG A 336 16.29 -16.50 6.92
N LYS A 337 17.32 -15.85 7.48
CA LYS A 337 17.22 -15.11 8.75
C LYS A 337 16.15 -14.01 8.72
N ASN A 338 15.99 -13.31 7.61
CA ASN A 338 14.94 -12.29 7.47
C ASN A 338 13.53 -12.91 7.50
N TYR A 339 13.33 -14.07 6.89
CA TYR A 339 12.06 -14.80 6.99
C TYR A 339 11.83 -15.36 8.39
N GLU A 340 12.86 -15.90 9.06
CA GLU A 340 12.77 -16.38 10.45
C GLU A 340 12.34 -15.25 11.38
N ASN A 341 12.91 -14.05 11.22
CA ASN A 341 12.52 -12.87 12.00
C ASN A 341 11.06 -12.45 11.74
N THR A 342 10.55 -12.66 10.53
CA THR A 342 9.15 -12.36 10.18
C THR A 342 8.20 -13.39 10.81
N MET A 343 8.61 -14.66 10.80
CA MET A 343 7.89 -15.76 11.44
C MET A 343 7.83 -15.60 12.96
N LYS A 344 8.96 -15.29 13.62
CA LYS A 344 9.03 -15.01 15.07
C LYS A 344 8.13 -13.86 15.51
N LYS A 345 7.80 -12.93 14.60
CA LYS A 345 6.86 -11.82 14.83
C LYS A 345 5.39 -12.20 14.56
N GLY A 346 5.08 -13.47 14.30
CA GLY A 346 3.73 -13.96 14.01
C GLY A 346 3.16 -13.50 12.66
N LYS A 347 4.00 -12.98 11.75
CA LYS A 347 3.56 -12.44 10.44
C LYS A 347 3.68 -13.46 9.29
N LEU A 348 4.20 -14.66 9.58
CA LEU A 348 4.41 -15.73 8.61
C LEU A 348 4.20 -17.07 9.32
N SER A 349 3.47 -18.00 8.72
CA SER A 349 3.34 -19.36 9.25
C SER A 349 4.55 -20.22 8.89
N PRO A 350 4.85 -21.30 9.64
CA PRO A 350 5.95 -22.20 9.33
C PRO A 350 5.90 -22.79 7.91
N GLU A 351 4.69 -23.12 7.42
CA GLU A 351 4.51 -23.70 6.09
C GLU A 351 4.83 -22.69 4.99
N LYS A 352 4.37 -21.44 5.16
CA LYS A 352 4.68 -20.35 4.23
C LYS A 352 6.14 -19.92 4.30
N PHE A 353 6.79 -20.10 5.45
CA PHE A 353 8.23 -19.89 5.61
C PHE A 353 9.01 -20.87 4.72
N GLU A 354 8.79 -22.17 4.90
CA GLU A 354 9.50 -23.20 4.12
C GLU A 354 9.18 -23.08 2.62
N GLN A 355 7.92 -22.81 2.26
CA GLN A 355 7.54 -22.57 0.88
C GLN A 355 8.34 -21.42 0.24
N ARG A 356 8.49 -20.28 0.93
CA ARG A 356 9.18 -19.10 0.38
C ARG A 356 10.68 -19.29 0.31
N VAL A 357 11.27 -19.96 1.30
CA VAL A 357 12.70 -20.29 1.30
C VAL A 357 13.01 -21.28 0.17
N GLY A 358 12.18 -22.31 -0.01
CA GLY A 358 12.36 -23.30 -1.08
C GLY A 358 12.21 -22.74 -2.50
N LEU A 359 11.56 -21.59 -2.68
CA LEU A 359 11.49 -20.89 -3.96
C LEU A 359 12.78 -20.14 -4.33
N ILE A 360 13.74 -20.01 -3.42
CA ILE A 360 14.98 -19.24 -3.60
C ILE A 360 16.15 -20.22 -3.66
N THR A 361 16.79 -20.29 -4.82
CA THR A 361 17.97 -21.16 -5.05
C THR A 361 19.17 -20.33 -5.47
N GLY A 362 20.38 -20.85 -5.25
CA GLY A 362 21.64 -20.21 -5.65
C GLY A 362 22.31 -20.90 -6.82
N THR A 363 23.13 -20.17 -7.58
CA THR A 363 24.02 -20.72 -8.61
C THR A 363 25.27 -19.86 -8.79
N LEU A 364 26.31 -20.46 -9.36
CA LEU A 364 27.51 -19.76 -9.83
C LEU A 364 27.61 -19.72 -11.38
N SER A 365 26.63 -20.29 -12.08
CA SER A 365 26.62 -20.41 -13.55
C SER A 365 25.56 -19.52 -14.18
N TYR A 366 25.95 -18.78 -15.23
CA TYR A 366 25.04 -17.98 -16.04
C TYR A 366 24.09 -18.84 -16.88
N GLU A 367 24.53 -20.02 -17.28
CA GLU A 367 23.77 -20.96 -18.11
C GLU A 367 22.53 -21.46 -17.34
N GLU A 368 22.65 -21.61 -16.01
CA GLU A 368 21.55 -22.04 -15.15
C GLU A 368 20.42 -21.02 -14.96
N ILE A 369 20.65 -19.74 -15.28
CA ILE A 369 19.61 -18.69 -15.23
C ILE A 369 18.98 -18.43 -16.60
N GLY A 370 19.52 -19.00 -17.69
CA GLY A 370 19.14 -18.68 -19.07
C GLY A 370 17.66 -18.89 -19.41
N GLN A 371 16.96 -19.76 -18.67
CA GLN A 371 15.53 -20.05 -18.88
C GLN A 371 14.58 -19.14 -18.08
N ALA A 372 15.08 -18.24 -17.23
CA ALA A 372 14.22 -17.32 -16.48
C ALA A 372 13.50 -16.31 -17.40
N ASP A 373 12.29 -15.89 -17.02
CA ASP A 373 11.49 -14.93 -17.81
C ASP A 373 11.96 -13.49 -17.60
N ILE A 374 12.58 -13.21 -16.46
CA ILE A 374 13.17 -11.93 -16.10
C ILE A 374 14.43 -12.14 -15.28
N VAL A 375 15.44 -11.30 -15.51
CA VAL A 375 16.61 -11.18 -14.64
C VAL A 375 16.73 -9.75 -14.12
N VAL A 376 17.03 -9.60 -12.83
CA VAL A 376 17.32 -8.30 -12.20
C VAL A 376 18.79 -8.27 -11.77
N GLU A 377 19.58 -7.44 -12.44
CA GLU A 377 20.97 -7.17 -12.11
C GLU A 377 21.06 -6.21 -10.91
N ALA A 378 21.76 -6.63 -9.85
CA ALA A 378 21.99 -5.86 -8.63
C ALA A 378 23.47 -5.96 -8.16
N VAL A 379 24.40 -5.84 -9.11
CA VAL A 379 25.84 -5.80 -8.87
C VAL A 379 26.33 -4.37 -8.63
N PHE A 380 27.65 -4.20 -8.52
CA PHE A 380 28.28 -2.92 -8.21
C PHE A 380 27.91 -1.83 -9.23
N GLU A 381 27.85 -0.58 -8.75
CA GLU A 381 27.43 0.59 -9.53
C GLU A 381 28.59 1.12 -10.39
N ASP A 382 29.05 0.30 -11.33
CA ASP A 382 30.10 0.59 -12.31
C ASP A 382 29.66 0.20 -13.71
N LEU A 383 29.94 1.05 -14.70
CA LEU A 383 29.47 0.83 -16.07
C LEU A 383 30.21 -0.33 -16.76
N GLY A 384 31.51 -0.51 -16.50
CA GLY A 384 32.28 -1.62 -17.06
C GLY A 384 31.85 -2.97 -16.50
N VAL A 385 31.55 -3.03 -15.20
CA VAL A 385 30.94 -4.23 -14.59
C VAL A 385 29.59 -4.54 -15.21
N LYS A 386 28.72 -3.53 -15.38
CA LYS A 386 27.40 -3.72 -16.00
C LYS A 386 27.51 -4.12 -17.48
N GLU A 387 28.49 -3.60 -18.22
CA GLU A 387 28.76 -4.02 -19.59
C GLU A 387 29.04 -5.52 -19.68
N GLN A 388 29.94 -6.03 -18.84
CA GLN A 388 30.28 -7.46 -18.82
C GLN A 388 29.05 -8.31 -18.51
N VAL A 389 28.27 -7.91 -17.50
CA VAL A 389 27.06 -8.63 -17.08
C VAL A 389 26.00 -8.63 -18.20
N PHE A 390 25.69 -7.47 -18.79
CA PHE A 390 24.63 -7.36 -19.79
C PHE A 390 25.00 -8.03 -21.12
N LYS A 391 26.28 -8.04 -21.53
CA LYS A 391 26.74 -8.86 -22.66
C LYS A 391 26.55 -10.34 -22.40
N LYS A 392 26.95 -10.84 -21.23
CA LYS A 392 26.77 -12.25 -20.89
C LYS A 392 25.29 -12.63 -20.77
N LEU A 393 24.45 -11.76 -20.21
CA LEU A 393 23.00 -11.93 -20.19
C LEU A 393 22.41 -11.99 -21.59
N ASP A 394 22.87 -11.13 -22.50
CA ASP A 394 22.43 -11.12 -23.88
C ASP A 394 22.74 -12.44 -24.60
N GLU A 395 23.85 -13.09 -24.27
CA GLU A 395 24.22 -14.39 -24.82
C GLU A 395 23.41 -15.57 -24.24
N VAL A 396 23.20 -15.61 -22.91
CA VAL A 396 22.68 -16.81 -22.24
C VAL A 396 21.15 -16.82 -22.04
N MET A 397 20.53 -15.65 -21.90
CA MET A 397 19.11 -15.57 -21.58
C MET A 397 18.28 -15.88 -22.82
N LYS A 398 17.23 -16.68 -22.67
CA LYS A 398 16.30 -17.02 -23.75
C LYS A 398 15.74 -15.77 -24.45
N PRO A 399 15.42 -15.84 -25.75
CA PRO A 399 14.73 -14.77 -26.45
C PRO A 399 13.44 -14.36 -25.72
N GLY A 400 13.18 -13.05 -25.63
CA GLY A 400 12.00 -12.50 -24.94
C GLY A 400 12.10 -12.44 -23.41
N ALA A 401 13.19 -12.90 -22.78
CA ALA A 401 13.45 -12.62 -21.37
C ALA A 401 13.69 -11.12 -21.15
N ILE A 402 13.13 -10.55 -20.06
CA ILE A 402 13.35 -9.15 -19.68
C ILE A 402 14.68 -9.02 -18.93
N LEU A 403 15.54 -8.11 -19.37
CA LEU A 403 16.82 -7.82 -18.72
C LEU A 403 16.72 -6.51 -17.95
N ALA A 404 16.65 -6.58 -16.62
CA ALA A 404 16.45 -5.41 -15.78
C ALA A 404 17.71 -5.02 -15.00
N SER A 405 18.04 -3.72 -14.94
CA SER A 405 19.08 -3.21 -14.02
C SER A 405 18.45 -2.53 -12.81
N ASN A 406 18.96 -2.82 -11.61
CA ASN A 406 18.63 -2.11 -10.36
C ASN A 406 19.48 -0.83 -10.17
N THR A 407 20.22 -0.39 -11.20
CA THR A 407 21.05 0.82 -11.11
C THR A 407 20.25 2.03 -10.62
N SER A 408 20.93 2.94 -9.92
CA SER A 408 20.37 4.12 -9.27
C SER A 408 20.86 5.44 -9.87
N THR A 409 21.98 5.40 -10.61
CA THR A 409 22.66 6.58 -11.17
C THR A 409 23.20 6.41 -12.59
N LEU A 410 23.24 5.18 -13.13
CA LEU A 410 23.78 4.94 -14.47
C LEU A 410 22.70 5.03 -15.55
N ASP A 411 23.14 5.41 -16.75
CA ASP A 411 22.29 5.56 -17.91
C ASP A 411 21.84 4.19 -18.45
N VAL A 412 20.54 3.89 -18.32
CA VAL A 412 19.94 2.63 -18.79
C VAL A 412 20.05 2.47 -20.30
N ASN A 413 20.11 3.55 -21.09
CA ASN A 413 20.31 3.46 -22.54
C ASN A 413 21.72 2.94 -22.86
N LYS A 414 22.74 3.39 -22.12
CA LYS A 414 24.11 2.86 -22.27
C LYS A 414 24.18 1.38 -21.92
N ILE A 415 23.50 0.97 -20.84
CA ILE A 415 23.40 -0.44 -20.46
C ILE A 415 22.71 -1.26 -21.56
N ALA A 416 21.58 -0.76 -22.08
CA ALA A 416 20.83 -1.42 -23.15
C ALA A 416 21.65 -1.59 -24.45
N ALA A 417 22.52 -0.62 -24.77
CA ALA A 417 23.38 -0.63 -25.94
C ALA A 417 24.45 -1.74 -25.92
N PHE A 418 24.73 -2.36 -24.77
CA PHE A 418 25.60 -3.52 -24.67
C PHE A 418 24.95 -4.82 -25.17
N THR A 419 23.65 -4.79 -25.44
CA THR A 419 22.86 -5.95 -25.86
C THR A 419 22.37 -5.78 -27.31
N LYS A 420 22.05 -6.89 -27.97
CA LYS A 420 21.40 -6.92 -29.29
C LYS A 420 19.88 -6.81 -29.22
N ARG A 421 19.32 -6.66 -28.02
CA ARG A 421 17.87 -6.58 -27.74
C ARG A 421 17.54 -5.44 -26.76
N PRO A 422 17.90 -4.19 -27.07
CA PRO A 422 17.66 -3.06 -26.18
C PRO A 422 16.17 -2.85 -25.87
N GLN A 423 15.25 -3.38 -26.70
CA GLN A 423 13.82 -3.40 -26.43
C GLN A 423 13.41 -4.28 -25.24
N ASP A 424 14.22 -5.27 -24.88
CA ASP A 424 14.01 -6.17 -23.74
C ASP A 424 14.67 -5.66 -22.45
N VAL A 425 15.37 -4.51 -22.52
CA VAL A 425 16.11 -3.92 -21.40
C VAL A 425 15.28 -2.82 -20.71
N ILE A 426 15.28 -2.81 -19.39
CA ILE A 426 14.56 -1.82 -18.56
C ILE A 426 15.30 -1.54 -17.24
N GLY A 427 15.10 -0.38 -16.62
CA GLY A 427 15.51 -0.19 -15.22
C GLY A 427 14.40 -0.60 -14.26
N LEU A 428 14.72 -1.43 -13.27
CA LEU A 428 13.87 -1.75 -12.13
C LEU A 428 14.60 -1.35 -10.85
N HIS A 429 14.55 -0.06 -10.54
CA HIS A 429 15.24 0.52 -9.39
C HIS A 429 14.41 0.31 -8.11
N PHE A 430 14.84 -0.66 -7.30
CA PHE A 430 14.28 -0.96 -5.98
C PHE A 430 14.91 -0.06 -4.91
N PHE A 431 14.13 0.25 -3.88
CA PHE A 431 14.58 1.06 -2.75
C PHE A 431 14.93 0.19 -1.54
N SER A 432 16.09 0.42 -0.93
CA SER A 432 16.54 -0.36 0.24
C SER A 432 15.74 -0.01 1.51
N PRO A 433 15.35 -0.99 2.36
CA PRO A 433 15.43 -2.43 2.14
C PRO A 433 14.39 -2.90 1.09
N ALA A 434 14.86 -3.57 0.04
CA ALA A 434 14.06 -3.88 -1.15
C ALA A 434 12.83 -4.75 -0.89
N ASN A 435 12.83 -5.60 0.13
CA ASN A 435 11.69 -6.44 0.52
C ASN A 435 10.61 -5.69 1.34
N VAL A 436 10.90 -4.46 1.80
CA VAL A 436 10.01 -3.66 2.66
C VAL A 436 9.47 -2.44 1.92
N MET A 437 10.34 -1.67 1.27
CA MET A 437 9.97 -0.41 0.63
C MET A 437 9.02 -0.66 -0.55
N LYS A 438 7.92 0.08 -0.63
CA LYS A 438 6.89 -0.16 -1.66
C LYS A 438 7.24 0.43 -3.02
N LEU A 439 8.08 1.46 -3.08
CA LEU A 439 8.42 2.12 -4.35
C LEU A 439 9.27 1.20 -5.23
N LEU A 440 8.87 1.07 -6.49
CA LEU A 440 9.68 0.53 -7.57
C LEU A 440 9.72 1.57 -8.69
N GLU A 441 10.86 2.18 -8.89
CA GLU A 441 11.05 3.16 -9.97
C GLU A 441 11.42 2.40 -11.24
N ILE A 442 10.53 2.46 -12.24
CA ILE A 442 10.63 1.72 -13.49
C ILE A 442 11.17 2.67 -14.54
N VAL A 443 12.45 2.54 -14.86
CA VAL A 443 13.15 3.44 -15.76
C VAL A 443 12.98 2.95 -17.19
N ARG A 444 12.18 3.67 -17.97
CA ARG A 444 11.94 3.38 -19.37
C ARG A 444 13.11 3.89 -20.22
N GLY A 445 13.90 2.98 -20.78
CA GLY A 445 14.89 3.28 -21.79
C GLY A 445 14.23 3.70 -23.11
N GLU A 446 15.00 4.35 -23.99
CA GLU A 446 14.51 4.87 -25.26
C GLU A 446 13.92 3.78 -26.15
N LYS A 447 14.56 2.59 -26.15
CA LYS A 447 14.15 1.45 -26.97
C LYS A 447 13.24 0.46 -26.25
N THR A 448 13.00 0.61 -24.93
CA THR A 448 12.23 -0.34 -24.13
C THR A 448 10.84 -0.57 -24.74
N GLY A 449 10.51 -1.84 -24.99
CA GLY A 449 9.24 -2.26 -25.57
C GLY A 449 8.04 -1.90 -24.68
N LYS A 450 6.91 -1.57 -25.31
CA LYS A 450 5.67 -1.27 -24.57
C LYS A 450 5.15 -2.48 -23.81
N ASP A 451 5.32 -3.68 -24.36
CA ASP A 451 5.00 -4.96 -23.72
C ASP A 451 5.89 -5.20 -22.49
N VAL A 452 7.19 -4.88 -22.56
CA VAL A 452 8.12 -4.95 -21.42
C VAL A 452 7.70 -3.98 -20.32
N LEU A 453 7.40 -2.73 -20.67
CA LEU A 453 6.94 -1.74 -19.71
C LEU A 453 5.62 -2.14 -19.05
N ALA A 454 4.63 -2.59 -19.84
CA ALA A 454 3.36 -3.13 -19.33
C ALA A 454 3.60 -4.34 -18.41
N THR A 455 4.52 -5.25 -18.78
CA THR A 455 4.90 -6.42 -17.99
C THR A 455 5.51 -6.00 -16.65
N SER A 456 6.40 -5.02 -16.64
CA SER A 456 7.03 -4.49 -15.42
C SER A 456 6.03 -3.81 -14.49
N MET A 457 5.05 -3.08 -15.02
CA MET A 457 3.95 -2.51 -14.23
C MET A 457 3.02 -3.58 -13.64
N ALA A 458 2.72 -4.62 -14.41
CA ALA A 458 1.94 -5.76 -13.92
C ALA A 458 2.72 -6.53 -12.85
N LEU A 459 4.02 -6.73 -13.06
CA LEU A 459 4.91 -7.36 -12.10
C LEU A 459 4.96 -6.56 -10.80
N SER A 460 5.12 -5.22 -10.86
CA SER A 460 5.16 -4.37 -9.67
C SER A 460 3.93 -4.60 -8.79
N LYS A 461 2.73 -4.65 -9.39
CA LYS A 461 1.48 -4.96 -8.67
C LYS A 461 1.52 -6.37 -8.06
N LYS A 462 1.94 -7.38 -8.82
CA LYS A 462 2.05 -8.78 -8.37
C LYS A 462 2.99 -8.94 -7.16
N ILE A 463 4.12 -8.22 -7.15
CA ILE A 463 5.08 -8.21 -6.03
C ILE A 463 4.79 -7.12 -4.97
N LYS A 464 3.59 -6.52 -5.00
CA LYS A 464 3.09 -5.51 -4.04
C LYS A 464 3.97 -4.26 -3.94
N LYS A 465 4.51 -3.82 -5.08
CA LYS A 465 5.19 -2.54 -5.27
C LYS A 465 4.29 -1.52 -5.98
N THR A 466 4.48 -0.26 -5.63
CA THR A 466 3.96 0.88 -6.38
C THR A 466 4.98 1.21 -7.47
N GLY A 467 4.67 0.76 -8.70
CA GLY A 467 5.48 1.06 -9.88
C GLY A 467 5.26 2.51 -10.32
N VAL A 468 6.35 3.26 -10.49
CA VAL A 468 6.33 4.63 -11.02
C VAL A 468 7.28 4.68 -12.19
N VAL A 469 6.79 5.09 -13.37
CA VAL A 469 7.63 5.17 -14.57
C VAL A 469 8.45 6.45 -14.56
N SER A 470 9.76 6.32 -14.74
CA SER A 470 10.70 7.41 -14.97
C SER A 470 11.27 7.35 -16.38
N GLY A 471 11.59 8.52 -16.95
CA GLY A 471 12.53 8.59 -18.06
C GLY A 471 13.98 8.41 -17.60
N VAL A 472 14.90 8.28 -18.55
CA VAL A 472 16.34 8.20 -18.26
C VAL A 472 16.90 9.59 -17.99
N CYS A 473 17.38 9.81 -16.78
CA CYS A 473 18.24 10.93 -16.40
C CYS A 473 19.04 10.55 -15.14
N ASP A 474 20.12 11.29 -14.84
CA ASP A 474 20.95 11.06 -13.64
C ASP A 474 20.10 11.15 -12.37
N GLY A 475 19.97 10.02 -11.65
CA GLY A 475 19.17 9.89 -10.43
C GLY A 475 17.66 9.75 -10.65
N PHE A 476 17.19 9.62 -11.89
CA PHE A 476 15.79 9.41 -12.25
C PHE A 476 14.85 10.46 -11.64
N ILE A 477 13.82 10.06 -10.88
CA ILE A 477 12.95 10.96 -10.12
C ILE A 477 13.47 11.05 -8.69
N GLY A 478 13.53 9.91 -7.99
CA GLY A 478 13.74 9.87 -6.55
C GLY A 478 15.08 10.45 -6.11
N ASN A 479 16.17 9.90 -6.63
CA ASN A 479 17.52 10.30 -6.24
C ASN A 479 17.89 11.69 -6.75
N ARG A 480 17.39 12.07 -7.94
CA ARG A 480 17.56 13.41 -8.49
C ARG A 480 16.95 14.48 -7.56
N MET A 481 15.77 14.22 -7.00
CA MET A 481 15.12 15.13 -6.06
C MET A 481 15.82 15.13 -4.69
N ILE A 482 16.16 13.95 -4.15
CA ILE A 482 16.77 13.84 -2.81
C ILE A 482 18.17 14.45 -2.75
N GLU A 483 18.86 14.53 -3.88
CA GLU A 483 20.15 15.20 -3.98
C GLU A 483 20.05 16.68 -3.64
N GLN A 484 19.08 17.41 -4.21
CA GLN A 484 18.94 18.85 -3.94
C GLN A 484 18.53 19.09 -2.49
N TYR A 485 17.66 18.24 -1.95
CA TYR A 485 17.31 18.24 -0.53
C TYR A 485 18.54 18.04 0.36
N SER A 486 19.37 17.04 0.06
CA SER A 486 20.59 16.74 0.83
C SER A 486 21.65 17.83 0.68
N ARG A 487 21.73 18.45 -0.51
CA ARG A 487 22.62 19.57 -0.80
C ARG A 487 22.29 20.77 0.08
N GLN A 488 21.02 21.13 0.20
CA GLN A 488 20.58 22.19 1.11
C GLN A 488 20.83 21.83 2.57
N ALA A 489 20.63 20.57 2.98
CA ALA A 489 20.97 20.14 4.33
C ALA A 489 22.46 20.38 4.65
N GLY A 490 23.36 20.09 3.70
CA GLY A 490 24.80 20.39 3.86
C GLY A 490 25.10 21.89 4.02
N PHE A 491 24.47 22.76 3.22
CA PHE A 491 24.67 24.21 3.35
C PHE A 491 24.11 24.76 4.67
N LEU A 492 22.98 24.23 5.15
CA LEU A 492 22.49 24.58 6.49
C LEU A 492 23.52 24.28 7.59
N LEU A 493 24.30 23.19 7.46
CA LEU A 493 25.38 22.91 8.40
C LEU A 493 26.47 23.97 8.35
N GLU A 494 26.87 24.41 7.16
CA GLU A 494 27.88 25.46 6.98
C GLU A 494 27.40 26.81 7.53
N GLU A 495 26.12 27.13 7.36
CA GLU A 495 25.52 28.41 7.72
C GLU A 495 25.17 28.55 9.22
N GLY A 496 25.06 27.45 9.97
CA GLY A 496 24.81 27.55 11.42
C GLY A 496 24.14 26.35 12.10
N ALA A 497 23.48 25.47 11.34
CA ALA A 497 22.78 24.33 11.89
C ALA A 497 23.73 23.17 12.28
N LEU A 498 23.20 22.25 13.08
CA LEU A 498 23.78 20.94 13.37
C LEU A 498 22.87 19.81 12.85
N PRO A 499 23.40 18.59 12.63
CA PRO A 499 22.61 17.49 12.07
C PRO A 499 21.31 17.21 12.81
N GLU A 500 21.36 17.20 14.15
CA GLU A 500 20.20 16.93 15.00
C GLU A 500 19.10 18.00 14.86
N GLN A 501 19.48 19.27 14.66
CA GLN A 501 18.52 20.36 14.51
C GLN A 501 17.75 20.24 13.21
N VAL A 502 18.44 19.96 12.11
CA VAL A 502 17.83 19.78 10.79
C VAL A 502 16.95 18.54 10.76
N ASP A 503 17.45 17.41 11.28
CA ASP A 503 16.69 16.16 11.34
C ASP A 503 15.41 16.34 12.18
N LYS A 504 15.50 16.92 13.38
CA LYS A 504 14.33 17.18 14.23
C LYS A 504 13.32 18.11 13.57
N ALA A 505 13.77 19.16 12.87
CA ALA A 505 12.89 20.12 12.23
C ALA A 505 12.07 19.46 11.11
N ILE A 506 12.71 18.68 10.22
CA ILE A 506 12.01 18.04 9.10
C ILE A 506 11.19 16.82 9.54
N GLU A 507 11.62 16.12 10.60
CA GLU A 507 10.83 15.05 11.21
C GLU A 507 9.57 15.60 11.89
N LYS A 508 9.68 16.76 12.56
CA LYS A 508 8.51 17.47 13.10
C LYS A 508 7.55 17.94 11.99
N PHE A 509 8.08 18.31 10.82
CA PHE A 509 7.27 18.63 9.66
C PHE A 509 6.49 17.40 9.12
N GLY A 510 7.05 16.20 9.25
CA GLY A 510 6.35 14.95 8.94
C GLY A 510 7.19 13.87 8.26
N PHE A 511 8.50 14.10 8.05
CA PHE A 511 9.38 13.08 7.49
C PHE A 511 9.61 11.96 8.50
N ALA A 512 9.68 10.71 8.04
CA ALA A 512 9.96 9.57 8.92
C ALA A 512 11.41 9.58 9.46
N MET A 513 12.32 10.23 8.74
CA MET A 513 13.74 10.31 9.05
C MET A 513 14.35 11.53 8.36
N GLY A 514 15.12 12.33 9.10
CA GLY A 514 15.86 13.47 8.56
C GLY A 514 17.03 13.07 7.64
N PRO A 515 17.60 14.03 6.87
CA PRO A 515 18.63 13.76 5.87
C PRO A 515 19.88 13.09 6.46
N PHE A 516 20.28 13.43 7.68
CA PHE A 516 21.54 12.95 8.25
C PHE A 516 21.40 11.54 8.80
N ARG A 517 20.31 11.26 9.53
CA ARG A 517 19.95 9.88 9.90
C ARG A 517 19.75 8.98 8.67
N MET A 518 19.17 9.50 7.60
CA MET A 518 19.00 8.78 6.34
C MET A 518 20.36 8.46 5.69
N GLY A 519 21.27 9.44 5.65
CA GLY A 519 22.65 9.24 5.18
C GLY A 519 23.38 8.15 5.97
N ASP A 520 23.28 8.19 7.31
CA ASP A 520 23.88 7.18 8.18
C ASP A 520 23.28 5.78 8.03
N LEU A 521 21.99 5.69 7.70
CA LEU A 521 21.33 4.41 7.41
C LEU A 521 21.77 3.83 6.06
N ALA A 522 21.88 4.68 5.03
CA ALA A 522 22.27 4.27 3.68
C ALA A 522 23.76 3.92 3.60
N GLY A 523 24.60 4.71 4.27
CA GLY A 523 26.05 4.69 4.15
C GLY A 523 26.56 5.96 3.49
N ASN A 524 27.26 6.82 4.24
CA ASN A 524 27.73 8.11 3.73
C ASN A 524 28.79 7.98 2.61
N ASP A 525 29.51 6.85 2.58
CA ASP A 525 30.49 6.51 1.55
C ASP A 525 29.86 6.31 0.16
N ILE A 526 28.60 5.86 0.08
CA ILE A 526 27.88 5.73 -1.19
C ILE A 526 27.70 7.11 -1.82
N GLY A 527 27.21 8.08 -1.03
CA GLY A 527 27.09 9.47 -1.47
C GLY A 527 28.45 10.09 -1.80
N TRP A 528 29.50 9.74 -1.06
CA TRP A 528 30.86 10.22 -1.30
C TRP A 528 31.42 9.74 -2.64
N TYR A 529 31.23 8.47 -2.99
CA TYR A 529 31.61 7.92 -4.29
C TYR A 529 30.94 8.68 -5.44
N ILE A 530 29.62 8.93 -5.31
CA ILE A 530 28.85 9.68 -6.32
C ILE A 530 29.36 11.13 -6.44
N ARG A 531 29.62 11.82 -5.32
CA ARG A 531 30.15 13.20 -5.34
C ARG A 531 31.54 13.27 -5.97
N LYS A 532 32.45 12.34 -5.65
CA LYS A 532 33.79 12.27 -6.27
C LYS A 532 33.71 12.13 -7.79
N ARG A 533 32.83 11.25 -8.28
CA ARG A 533 32.56 11.12 -9.73
C ARG A 533 32.06 12.45 -10.32
N ARG A 534 31.11 13.10 -9.65
CA ARG A 534 30.51 14.35 -10.11
C ARG A 534 31.42 15.57 -10.05
N TYR A 535 32.39 15.63 -9.15
CA TYR A 535 33.39 16.68 -9.17
C TYR A 535 34.20 16.69 -10.48
N ILE A 536 34.27 15.54 -11.17
CA ILE A 536 34.89 15.41 -12.49
C ILE A 536 33.85 15.61 -13.60
N GLU A 537 32.68 14.96 -13.50
CA GLU A 537 31.65 15.00 -14.56
C GLU A 537 30.90 16.33 -14.65
N LYS A 538 30.73 17.03 -13.53
CA LYS A 538 29.90 18.25 -13.35
C LYS A 538 30.55 19.20 -12.33
N PRO A 539 31.76 19.73 -12.61
CA PRO A 539 32.53 20.54 -11.66
C PRO A 539 31.81 21.84 -11.24
N GLU A 540 30.83 22.30 -12.02
CA GLU A 540 30.01 23.48 -11.74
C GLU A 540 29.02 23.28 -10.58
N VAL A 541 28.71 22.03 -10.20
CA VAL A 541 27.78 21.75 -9.10
C VAL A 541 28.53 21.78 -7.77
N THR A 542 28.31 22.84 -7.01
CA THR A 542 28.90 22.99 -5.67
C THR A 542 28.10 22.23 -4.61
N TYR A 543 28.78 21.44 -3.78
CA TYR A 543 28.23 20.78 -2.60
C TYR A 543 28.98 21.28 -1.36
N SER A 544 28.33 21.19 -0.20
CA SER A 544 29.03 21.34 1.07
C SER A 544 30.11 20.27 1.23
N LYS A 545 31.29 20.64 1.71
CA LYS A 545 32.39 19.68 1.95
C LYS A 545 32.24 18.94 3.27
N THR A 546 31.33 19.33 4.16
CA THR A 546 31.07 18.67 5.45
C THR A 546 30.88 17.15 5.31
N ALA A 547 30.14 16.71 4.28
CA ALA A 547 29.88 15.29 4.04
C ALA A 547 31.10 14.53 3.49
N ASP A 548 32.03 15.21 2.81
CA ASP A 548 33.30 14.61 2.36
C ASP A 548 34.25 14.46 3.55
N LEU A 549 34.39 15.51 4.36
CA LEU A 549 35.19 15.52 5.59
C LEU A 549 34.76 14.40 6.55
N LEU A 550 33.45 14.20 6.71
CA LEU A 550 32.91 13.09 7.51
C LEU A 550 33.42 11.72 7.02
N CYS A 551 33.43 11.50 5.71
CA CYS A 551 33.88 10.25 5.12
C CYS A 551 35.40 10.08 5.20
N GLU A 552 36.18 11.16 5.12
CA GLU A 552 37.63 11.15 5.33
C GLU A 552 38.01 10.70 6.75
N MET A 553 37.12 10.93 7.73
CA MET A 553 37.25 10.41 9.10
C MET A 553 36.83 8.94 9.25
N GLY A 554 36.45 8.26 8.16
CA GLY A 554 35.96 6.88 8.18
C GLY A 554 34.55 6.72 8.76
N ARG A 555 33.78 7.80 8.87
CA ARG A 555 32.45 7.81 9.51
C ARG A 555 31.32 7.54 8.51
N PHE A 556 31.18 6.27 8.14
CA PHE A 556 30.25 5.83 7.09
C PHE A 556 28.83 5.50 7.56
N GLY A 557 28.45 5.82 8.79
CA GLY A 557 27.09 5.63 9.31
C GLY A 557 26.94 4.43 10.23
N GLN A 558 25.73 3.84 10.26
CA GLN A 558 25.37 2.75 11.17
C GLN A 558 26.24 1.51 11.00
N LYS A 559 26.71 1.23 9.78
CA LYS A 559 27.55 0.06 9.47
C LYS A 559 28.94 0.12 10.11
N THR A 560 29.44 1.32 10.39
CA THR A 560 30.70 1.58 11.11
C THR A 560 30.47 2.02 12.55
N SER A 561 29.21 2.00 13.01
CA SER A 561 28.76 2.56 14.29
C SER A 561 29.07 4.05 14.48
N ALA A 562 29.41 4.76 13.39
CA ALA A 562 29.90 6.13 13.41
C ALA A 562 29.60 6.80 12.06
N GLY A 563 28.78 7.85 12.07
CA GLY A 563 28.39 8.69 10.93
C GLY A 563 28.22 10.14 11.38
N TRP A 564 27.19 10.81 10.90
CA TRP A 564 26.74 12.11 11.46
C TRP A 564 26.42 11.97 12.96
N TYR A 565 25.96 10.78 13.35
CA TYR A 565 25.72 10.38 14.73
C TYR A 565 26.65 9.23 15.14
N ASP A 566 26.79 9.03 16.45
CA ASP A 566 27.36 7.81 17.02
C ASP A 566 26.25 6.78 17.25
N TYR A 567 26.57 5.49 17.07
CA TYR A 567 25.65 4.37 17.27
C TYR A 567 26.27 3.33 18.20
N LYS A 568 25.46 2.73 19.08
CA LYS A 568 25.91 1.67 19.98
C LYS A 568 25.50 0.30 19.41
N PRO A 569 26.32 -0.76 19.56
CA PRO A 569 25.93 -2.10 19.14
C PRO A 569 24.58 -2.51 19.73
N GLY A 570 23.66 -2.94 18.88
CA GLY A 570 22.30 -3.34 19.28
C GLY A 570 21.32 -2.19 19.53
N ASP A 571 21.76 -0.94 19.48
CA ASP A 571 20.94 0.26 19.62
C ASP A 571 20.87 1.03 18.29
N ARG A 572 19.65 1.37 17.88
CA ARG A 572 19.42 2.15 16.65
C ARG A 572 19.28 3.65 16.91
N LYS A 573 19.38 4.08 18.17
CA LYS A 573 19.29 5.48 18.55
C LYS A 573 20.50 6.26 17.99
N PRO A 574 20.27 7.37 17.27
CA PRO A 574 21.33 8.28 16.86
C PRO A 574 21.76 9.15 18.05
N TYR A 575 23.04 9.12 18.41
CA TYR A 575 23.61 9.98 19.45
C TYR A 575 24.39 11.13 18.80
N PRO A 576 24.09 12.41 19.10
CA PRO A 576 24.88 13.53 18.58
C PRO A 576 26.37 13.37 18.90
N SER A 577 27.23 13.64 17.91
CA SER A 577 28.67 13.42 18.04
C SER A 577 29.41 14.76 18.14
N GLN A 578 30.11 14.99 19.26
CA GLN A 578 30.86 16.24 19.46
C GLN A 578 31.95 16.42 18.39
N VAL A 579 32.63 15.33 18.01
CA VAL A 579 33.65 15.32 16.97
C VAL A 579 33.11 15.79 15.61
N VAL A 580 31.86 15.42 15.29
CA VAL A 580 31.19 15.87 14.05
C VAL A 580 30.79 17.34 14.15
N ASN A 581 30.26 17.77 15.30
CA ASN A 581 29.90 19.17 15.53
C ASN A 581 31.13 20.08 15.41
N ASP A 582 32.26 19.68 16.00
CA ASP A 582 33.52 20.43 15.93
C ASP A 582 34.05 20.50 14.51
N MET A 583 33.95 19.41 13.74
CA MET A 583 34.31 19.37 12.31
C MET A 583 33.48 20.38 11.51
N ILE A 584 32.16 20.43 11.72
CA ILE A 584 31.26 21.36 11.04
C ILE A 584 31.60 22.82 11.38
N VAL A 585 31.79 23.12 12.67
CA VAL A 585 32.13 24.48 13.13
C VAL A 585 33.48 24.93 12.58
N LYS A 586 34.49 24.06 12.63
CA LYS A 586 35.80 24.33 12.05
C LYS A 586 35.69 24.57 10.55
N HIS A 587 34.94 23.74 9.84
CA HIS A 587 34.77 23.89 8.39
C HIS A 587 34.10 25.22 8.01
N SER A 588 33.06 25.65 8.73
CA SER A 588 32.47 26.99 8.53
C SER A 588 33.51 28.10 8.72
N ALA A 589 34.36 27.99 9.76
CA ALA A 589 35.41 28.97 10.02
C ALA A 589 36.49 28.99 8.93
N ASP A 590 36.90 27.82 8.43
CA ASP A 590 37.87 27.68 7.34
C ASP A 590 37.34 28.30 6.02
N LEU A 591 36.01 28.30 5.81
CA LEU A 591 35.36 28.99 4.69
C LEU A 591 35.15 30.50 4.92
N GLY A 592 35.45 31.02 6.11
CA GLY A 592 35.16 32.41 6.48
C GLY A 592 33.67 32.73 6.65
N ILE A 593 32.83 31.71 6.90
CA ILE A 593 31.38 31.87 7.06
C ILE A 593 31.06 32.12 8.55
N GLU A 594 30.48 33.28 8.85
CA GLU A 594 29.91 33.53 10.17
C GLU A 594 28.63 32.72 10.37
N ARG A 595 28.64 31.82 11.35
CA ARG A 595 27.52 30.93 11.65
C ARG A 595 26.36 31.71 12.30
N ARG A 596 25.14 31.52 11.77
CA ARG A 596 23.89 32.07 12.32
C ARG A 596 23.51 31.34 13.61
N LYS A 597 22.97 32.09 14.57
CA LYS A 597 22.51 31.57 15.87
C LYS A 597 21.12 30.96 15.81
#